data_AF-A0A7Z9HUY8-F1
#
_entry.id   AF-A0A7Z9HUY8-F1
#
_cell.length_a   1.000
_cell.length_b   1.000
_cell.length_c   1.000
_cell.angle_alpha   90.00
_cell.angle_beta   90.00
_cell.angle_gamma   90.00
#
_symmetry.space_group_name_H-M   'P 1'
#
loop_
_entity.id
_entity.type
_entity.pdbx_description
1 polymer ?
#
loop_
_entity_poly.entity_id
_entity_poly.type
_entity_poly.pdbx_seq_one_letter_code
_entity_poly.pdbx_strand_id
1 'polypeptide(L)'
;MNLPPPFKTFRITRFHMMRELEGLTDEQMVYIPEGREDNILWNVGHLLCSISRLTYVFSGHPLPIPEGYLALFGKDTSARDWKESPDVQTVVDRFVELAKQIEFDYQNEIFKVYKALQIVPEDNIASVEEAIAFHCFHEGLHIGKILTLKEAMGLPVKGG
;
A
#
# COMPACT_ATOMS: atom_id res chain seq x y z
N MET A 1 -16.65 2.82 19.04
CA MET A 1 -15.44 2.26 19.67
C MET A 1 -14.23 3.09 19.26
N ASN A 2 -13.28 3.32 20.17
CA ASN A 2 -12.00 3.90 19.79
C ASN A 2 -11.18 2.83 19.07
N LEU A 3 -10.71 3.12 17.85
CA LEU A 3 -9.84 2.19 17.13
C LEU A 3 -8.48 2.07 17.85
N PRO A 4 -7.83 0.89 17.79
CA PRO A 4 -6.47 0.71 18.30
C PRO A 4 -5.46 1.71 17.69
N PRO A 5 -4.34 1.99 18.40
CA PRO A 5 -3.33 2.94 17.91
C PRO A 5 -2.83 2.74 16.47
N PRO A 6 -2.63 1.50 15.95
CA PRO A 6 -2.21 1.30 14.56
C PRO A 6 -3.10 1.96 13.52
N PHE A 7 -4.42 2.02 13.74
CA PHE A 7 -5.34 2.68 12.83
C PHE A 7 -5.14 4.20 12.78
N LYS A 8 -4.78 4.82 13.91
CA LYS A 8 -4.42 6.24 13.92
C LYS A 8 -3.18 6.47 13.06
N THR A 9 -2.15 5.64 13.22
CA THR A 9 -0.93 5.72 12.40
C THR A 9 -1.23 5.46 10.93
N PHE A 10 -2.11 4.52 10.62
CA PHE A 10 -2.49 4.20 9.25
C PHE A 10 -3.13 5.39 8.53
N ARG A 11 -4.01 6.14 9.20
CA ARG A 11 -4.56 7.39 8.65
C ARG A 11 -3.47 8.44 8.42
N ILE A 12 -2.48 8.54 9.32
CA ILE A 12 -1.37 9.48 9.20
C ILE A 12 -0.49 9.13 8.00
N THR A 13 -0.03 7.88 7.89
CA THR A 13 0.79 7.44 6.74
C THR A 13 0.02 7.61 5.45
N ARG A 14 -1.28 7.27 5.44
CA ARG A 14 -2.14 7.48 4.27
C ARG A 14 -2.25 8.94 3.87
N PHE A 15 -2.42 9.85 4.83
CA PHE A 15 -2.43 11.28 4.56
C PHE A 15 -1.12 11.75 3.91
N HIS A 16 0.03 11.36 4.46
CA HIS A 16 1.33 11.74 3.89
C HIS A 16 1.56 11.14 2.49
N MET A 17 1.16 9.89 2.28
CA MET A 17 1.19 9.27 0.95
C MET A 17 0.37 10.10 -0.04
N MET A 18 -0.90 10.37 0.26
CA MET A 18 -1.78 11.15 -0.63
C MET A 18 -1.25 12.56 -0.88
N ARG A 19 -0.65 13.18 0.14
CA ARG A 19 0.00 14.50 -0.01
C ARG A 19 1.12 14.44 -1.06
N GLU A 20 1.93 13.39 -1.08
CA GLU A 20 3.00 13.25 -2.08
C GLU A 20 2.49 12.99 -3.50
N LEU A 21 1.32 12.36 -3.65
CA LEU A 21 0.69 12.08 -4.94
C LEU A 21 -0.09 13.29 -5.49
N GLU A 22 -0.52 14.21 -4.64
CA GLU A 22 -1.32 15.37 -5.03
C GLU A 22 -0.58 16.27 -6.03
N GLY A 23 -1.20 16.45 -7.21
CA GLY A 23 -0.70 17.29 -8.29
C GLY A 23 0.17 16.57 -9.32
N LEU A 24 0.40 15.27 -9.15
CA LEU A 24 1.09 14.46 -10.15
C LEU A 24 0.16 14.15 -11.33
N THR A 25 0.71 14.17 -12.55
CA THR A 25 0.00 13.70 -13.74
C THR A 25 0.10 12.19 -13.87
N ASP A 26 -0.78 11.58 -14.66
CA ASP A 26 -0.74 10.15 -14.94
C ASP A 26 0.62 9.73 -15.52
N GLU A 27 1.19 10.55 -16.41
CA GLU A 27 2.52 10.31 -16.98
C GLU A 27 3.60 10.27 -15.89
N GLN A 28 3.56 11.17 -14.90
CA GLN A 28 4.50 11.19 -13.78
C GLN A 28 4.29 10.01 -12.84
N MET A 29 3.04 9.54 -12.69
CA MET A 29 2.71 8.37 -11.87
C MET A 29 3.28 7.08 -12.47
N VAL A 30 3.30 6.96 -13.80
CA VAL A 30 3.76 5.75 -14.49
C VAL A 30 5.20 5.83 -15.02
N TYR A 31 5.83 7.01 -14.96
CA TYR A 31 7.21 7.19 -15.41
C TYR A 31 8.20 6.41 -14.55
N ILE A 32 9.12 5.70 -15.22
CA ILE A 32 10.20 4.93 -14.59
C ILE A 32 11.51 5.69 -14.84
N PRO A 33 12.11 6.33 -13.81
CA PRO A 33 13.39 7.00 -13.96
C PRO A 33 14.52 6.04 -14.35
N GLU A 34 15.58 6.58 -14.96
CA GLU A 34 16.74 5.79 -15.35
C GLU A 34 17.36 5.06 -14.16
N GLY A 35 17.71 3.78 -14.35
CA GLY A 35 18.25 2.92 -13.29
C GLY A 35 17.23 2.46 -12.24
N ARG A 36 15.94 2.75 -12.40
CA ARG A 36 14.84 2.24 -11.55
C ARG A 36 14.06 1.13 -12.25
N GLU A 37 13.47 0.25 -11.47
CA GLU A 37 12.61 -0.84 -11.94
C GLU A 37 11.12 -0.58 -11.66
N ASP A 38 10.82 0.34 -10.73
CA ASP A 38 9.47 0.71 -10.34
C ASP A 38 9.15 2.18 -10.65
N ASN A 39 7.86 2.51 -10.58
CA ASN A 39 7.33 3.88 -10.66
C ASN A 39 6.43 4.16 -9.44
N ILE A 40 5.88 5.37 -9.37
CA ILE A 40 5.04 5.79 -8.25
C ILE A 40 3.77 4.94 -8.18
N LEU A 41 3.12 4.68 -9.32
CA LEU A 41 1.90 3.87 -9.39
C LEU A 41 2.13 2.44 -8.88
N TRP A 42 3.26 1.82 -9.22
CA TRP A 42 3.61 0.48 -8.76
C TRP A 42 3.77 0.47 -7.24
N ASN A 43 4.42 1.48 -6.67
CA ASN A 43 4.58 1.60 -5.22
C ASN A 43 3.23 1.73 -4.50
N VAL A 44 2.28 2.49 -5.05
CA VAL A 44 0.90 2.61 -4.52
C VAL A 44 0.14 1.27 -4.63
N GLY A 45 0.16 0.66 -5.82
CA GLY A 45 -0.49 -0.63 -6.05
C GLY A 45 0.11 -1.77 -5.22
N HIS A 46 1.42 -1.72 -4.96
CA HIS A 46 2.12 -2.69 -4.13
C HIS A 46 1.64 -2.60 -2.68
N LEU A 47 1.50 -1.38 -2.15
CA LEU A 47 0.94 -1.17 -0.83
C LEU A 47 -0.53 -1.59 -0.74
N LEU A 48 -1.34 -1.29 -1.78
CA LEU A 48 -2.72 -1.77 -1.91
C LEU A 48 -2.79 -3.31 -1.78
N CYS A 49 -1.96 -4.03 -2.53
CA CYS A 49 -1.90 -5.49 -2.48
C CYS A 49 -1.39 -6.01 -1.14
N SER A 50 -0.39 -5.34 -0.57
CA SER A 50 0.24 -5.76 0.68
C SER A 50 -0.72 -5.66 1.86
N ILE A 51 -1.38 -4.52 2.07
CA ILE A 51 -2.36 -4.40 3.16
C ILE A 51 -3.55 -5.32 2.94
N SER A 52 -4.05 -5.47 1.70
CA SER A 52 -5.15 -6.39 1.37
C SER A 52 -4.85 -7.82 1.81
N ARG A 53 -3.63 -8.30 1.53
CA ARG A 53 -3.21 -9.64 1.96
C ARG A 53 -3.09 -9.73 3.47
N LEU A 54 -2.40 -8.76 4.06
CA LEU A 54 -2.13 -8.70 5.50
C LEU A 54 -3.42 -8.69 6.32
N THR A 55 -4.45 -7.96 5.91
CA THR A 55 -5.70 -7.87 6.68
C THR A 55 -6.73 -8.93 6.30
N TYR A 56 -6.95 -9.22 5.02
CA TYR A 56 -8.04 -10.12 4.61
C TYR A 56 -7.58 -11.57 4.49
N VAL A 57 -6.51 -11.86 3.74
CA VAL A 57 -6.09 -13.25 3.46
C VAL A 57 -5.64 -13.96 4.74
N PHE A 58 -4.82 -13.30 5.58
CA PHE A 58 -4.40 -13.91 6.83
C PHE A 58 -5.55 -14.03 7.84
N SER A 59 -6.63 -13.26 7.68
CA SER A 59 -7.87 -13.45 8.44
C SER A 59 -8.88 -14.40 7.81
N GLY A 60 -8.52 -15.11 6.75
CA GLY A 60 -9.38 -16.10 6.11
C GLY A 60 -10.48 -15.51 5.21
N HIS A 61 -10.35 -14.24 4.82
CA HIS A 61 -11.27 -13.56 3.91
C HIS A 61 -10.72 -13.49 2.47
N PRO A 62 -11.60 -13.39 1.45
CA PRO A 62 -11.18 -13.14 0.08
C PRO A 62 -10.41 -11.82 -0.07
N LEU A 63 -9.56 -11.73 -1.10
CA LEU A 63 -8.87 -10.49 -1.43
C LEU A 63 -9.86 -9.43 -1.94
N PRO A 64 -9.92 -8.23 -1.34
CA PRO A 64 -10.81 -7.15 -1.76
C PRO A 64 -10.22 -6.31 -2.91
N ILE A 65 -9.46 -6.93 -3.82
CA ILE A 65 -8.81 -6.26 -4.95
C ILE A 65 -9.09 -7.02 -6.24
N PRO A 66 -9.06 -6.35 -7.41
CA PRO A 66 -9.33 -7.00 -8.69
C PRO A 66 -8.36 -8.16 -8.97
N GLU A 67 -8.86 -9.15 -9.72
CA GLU A 67 -8.02 -10.21 -10.26
C GLU A 67 -6.89 -9.62 -11.12
N GLY A 68 -5.71 -10.22 -11.06
CA GLY A 68 -4.52 -9.74 -11.79
C GLY A 68 -3.71 -8.66 -11.08
N TYR A 69 -4.24 -7.95 -10.06
CA TYR A 69 -3.47 -6.93 -9.34
C TYR A 69 -2.19 -7.50 -8.69
N LEU A 70 -2.24 -8.73 -8.18
CA LEU A 70 -1.05 -9.39 -7.64
C LEU A 70 0.02 -9.68 -8.70
N ALA A 71 -0.35 -9.85 -9.97
CA ALA A 71 0.61 -10.04 -11.06
C ALA A 71 1.27 -8.71 -11.49
N LEU A 72 0.60 -7.58 -11.23
CA LEU A 72 1.07 -6.24 -11.58
C LEU A 72 1.88 -5.58 -10.46
N PHE A 73 1.48 -5.82 -9.20
CA PHE A 73 1.95 -5.10 -8.02
C PHE A 73 2.45 -6.01 -6.89
N GLY A 74 2.43 -7.33 -7.10
CA GLY A 74 2.88 -8.29 -6.11
C GLY A 74 4.36 -8.13 -5.76
N LYS A 75 4.77 -8.81 -4.69
CA LYS A 75 6.19 -8.98 -4.39
C LYS A 75 6.91 -9.55 -5.61
N ASP A 76 8.14 -9.07 -5.86
CA ASP A 76 9.02 -9.52 -6.95
C ASP A 76 8.51 -9.20 -8.37
N THR A 77 7.49 -8.33 -8.50
CA THR A 77 7.05 -7.76 -9.79
C THR A 77 7.74 -6.42 -10.06
N SER A 78 7.74 -5.99 -11.32
CA SER A 78 8.33 -4.73 -11.76
C SER A 78 7.37 -3.94 -12.65
N ALA A 79 7.41 -2.61 -12.57
CA ALA A 79 6.64 -1.75 -13.48
C ALA A 79 7.14 -1.85 -14.92
N ARG A 80 8.39 -2.31 -15.12
CA ARG A 80 8.94 -2.57 -16.46
C ARG A 80 8.31 -3.77 -17.16
N ASP A 81 7.72 -4.68 -16.39
CA ASP A 81 7.07 -5.87 -16.93
C ASP A 81 5.64 -5.57 -17.42
N TRP A 82 5.14 -4.35 -17.18
CA TRP A 82 3.82 -3.93 -17.63
C TRP A 82 3.78 -3.81 -19.16
N LYS A 83 2.86 -4.56 -19.78
CA LYS A 83 2.55 -4.38 -21.21
C LYS A 83 1.82 -3.06 -21.46
N GLU A 84 0.95 -2.70 -20.53
CA GLU A 84 0.18 -1.47 -20.49
C GLU A 84 0.11 -1.02 -19.03
N SER A 85 0.17 0.29 -18.78
CA SER A 85 0.05 0.82 -17.43
C SER A 85 -1.36 0.59 -16.89
N PRO A 86 -1.53 0.14 -15.63
CA PRO A 86 -2.82 0.16 -14.96
C PRO A 86 -3.38 1.59 -14.89
N ASP A 87 -4.70 1.71 -14.85
CA ASP A 87 -5.36 3.00 -14.73
C ASP A 87 -5.00 3.67 -13.39
N VAL A 88 -4.36 4.84 -13.47
CA VAL A 88 -3.80 5.56 -12.31
C VAL A 88 -4.90 5.90 -11.31
N GLN A 89 -5.96 6.52 -11.78
CA GLN A 89 -7.08 6.97 -10.95
C GLN A 89 -7.74 5.80 -10.23
N THR A 90 -8.01 4.69 -10.93
CA THR A 90 -8.62 3.48 -10.35
C THR A 90 -7.75 2.88 -9.23
N VAL A 91 -6.43 2.82 -9.42
CA VAL A 91 -5.52 2.27 -8.39
C VAL A 91 -5.48 3.18 -7.16
N VAL A 92 -5.40 4.50 -7.36
CA VAL A 92 -5.35 5.49 -6.29
C VAL A 92 -6.67 5.54 -5.51
N ASP A 93 -7.81 5.54 -6.19
CA ASP A 93 -9.13 5.54 -5.54
C ASP A 93 -9.31 4.29 -4.68
N ARG A 94 -9.00 3.11 -5.23
CA ARG A 94 -9.03 1.85 -4.46
C ARG A 94 -8.10 1.89 -3.26
N PHE A 95 -6.93 2.48 -3.41
CA PHE A 95 -5.97 2.63 -2.31
C PHE A 95 -6.57 3.47 -1.17
N VAL A 96 -7.24 4.58 -1.48
CA VAL A 96 -7.92 5.41 -0.47
C VAL A 96 -9.14 4.71 0.13
N GLU A 97 -9.96 4.07 -0.70
CA GLU A 97 -11.18 3.38 -0.29
C GLU A 97 -10.88 2.18 0.61
N LEU A 98 -9.86 1.38 0.27
CA LEU A 98 -9.50 0.20 1.04
C LEU A 98 -9.12 0.56 2.47
N ALA A 99 -8.43 1.69 2.67
CA ALA A 99 -8.10 2.14 4.03
C ALA A 99 -9.37 2.32 4.86
N LYS A 100 -10.38 3.01 4.32
CA LYS A 100 -11.68 3.23 4.98
C LYS A 100 -12.43 1.90 5.20
N GLN A 101 -12.39 1.01 4.20
CA GLN A 101 -13.03 -0.29 4.27
C GLN A 101 -12.43 -1.15 5.39
N ILE A 102 -11.10 -1.20 5.53
CA ILE A 102 -10.43 -1.94 6.61
C ILE A 102 -10.89 -1.45 7.99
N GLU A 103 -11.03 -0.13 8.19
CA GLU A 103 -11.53 0.40 9.47
C GLU A 103 -12.98 -0.01 9.74
N PHE A 104 -13.84 0.09 8.72
CA PHE A 104 -15.24 -0.30 8.80
C PHE A 104 -15.37 -1.79 9.12
N ASP A 105 -14.66 -2.64 8.38
CA ASP A 105 -14.67 -4.09 8.53
C ASP A 105 -14.10 -4.53 9.88
N TYR A 106 -13.07 -3.84 10.38
CA TYR A 106 -12.55 -4.06 11.73
C TYR A 106 -13.60 -3.71 12.80
N GLN A 107 -14.30 -2.59 12.67
CA GLN A 107 -15.36 -2.19 13.61
C GLN A 107 -16.57 -3.13 13.58
N ASN A 108 -16.82 -3.80 12.45
CA ASN A 108 -17.84 -4.84 12.31
C ASN A 108 -17.33 -6.23 12.71
N GLU A 109 -16.14 -6.31 13.31
CA GLU A 109 -15.55 -7.54 13.86
C GLU A 109 -15.43 -8.67 12.85
N ILE A 110 -15.14 -8.39 11.57
CA ILE A 110 -14.99 -9.48 10.57
C ILE A 110 -13.67 -10.25 10.76
N PHE A 111 -12.63 -9.59 11.27
CA PHE A 111 -11.27 -10.15 11.42
C PHE A 111 -11.10 -10.97 12.71
N LYS A 112 -11.96 -11.97 12.94
CA LYS A 112 -11.99 -12.76 14.19
C LYS A 112 -10.86 -13.77 14.33
N VAL A 113 -10.26 -14.16 13.22
CA VAL A 113 -9.15 -15.11 13.16
C VAL A 113 -7.98 -14.46 12.43
N TYR A 114 -6.77 -14.89 12.75
CA TYR A 114 -5.58 -14.45 12.05
C TYR A 114 -4.55 -15.58 12.02
N LYS A 115 -4.10 -15.94 10.83
CA LYS A 115 -3.01 -16.89 10.63
C LYS A 115 -1.70 -16.14 10.83
N ALA A 116 -0.94 -16.53 11.85
CA ALA A 116 0.35 -15.92 12.14
C ALA A 116 1.30 -15.95 10.92
N LEU A 117 1.96 -14.82 10.67
CA LEU A 117 2.94 -14.64 9.61
C LEU A 117 4.29 -14.30 10.22
N GLN A 118 5.26 -15.19 10.05
CA GLN A 118 6.63 -14.95 10.46
C GLN A 118 7.34 -14.05 9.43
N ILE A 119 7.77 -12.86 9.86
CA ILE A 119 8.56 -11.94 9.04
C ILE A 119 10.04 -11.99 9.41
N VAL A 120 10.33 -12.15 10.70
CA VAL A 120 11.69 -12.31 11.24
C VAL A 120 11.75 -13.58 12.09
N PRO A 121 12.95 -14.17 12.29
CA PRO A 121 13.10 -15.26 13.23
C PRO A 121 12.51 -14.87 14.60
N GLU A 122 11.84 -15.82 15.25
CA GLU A 122 11.31 -15.69 16.62
C GLU A 122 10.13 -14.73 16.83
N ASP A 123 9.74 -13.93 15.83
CA ASP A 123 8.59 -13.00 15.96
C ASP A 123 7.60 -13.07 14.79
N ASN A 124 6.32 -12.93 15.10
CA ASN A 124 5.21 -13.13 14.18
C ASN A 124 4.26 -11.94 14.21
N ILE A 125 3.73 -11.56 13.05
CA ILE A 125 2.50 -10.81 12.97
C ILE A 125 1.36 -11.79 13.26
N ALA A 126 0.64 -11.61 14.36
CA ALA A 126 -0.35 -12.54 14.87
C ALA A 126 -1.78 -11.96 14.96
N SER A 127 -1.97 -10.68 14.60
CA SER A 127 -3.27 -10.00 14.60
C SER A 127 -3.38 -8.98 13.46
N VAL A 128 -4.60 -8.52 13.15
CA VAL A 128 -4.83 -7.46 12.16
C VAL A 128 -4.24 -6.13 12.63
N GLU A 129 -4.26 -5.87 13.93
CA GLU A 129 -3.68 -4.68 14.54
C GLU A 129 -2.16 -4.64 14.33
N GLU A 130 -1.47 -5.76 14.56
CA GLU A 130 -0.04 -5.91 14.27
C GLU A 130 0.23 -5.84 12.76
N ALA A 131 -0.64 -6.40 11.94
CA ALA A 131 -0.52 -6.35 10.49
C ALA A 131 -0.62 -4.91 9.96
N ILE A 132 -1.55 -4.12 10.51
CA ILE A 132 -1.68 -2.68 10.20
C ILE A 132 -0.48 -1.91 10.75
N ALA A 133 0.02 -2.22 11.94
CA ALA A 133 1.20 -1.58 12.51
C ALA A 133 2.44 -1.81 11.62
N PHE A 134 2.66 -3.05 11.20
CA PHE A 134 3.71 -3.40 10.25
C PHE A 134 3.51 -2.73 8.89
N HIS A 135 2.27 -2.68 8.39
CA HIS A 135 1.96 -1.98 7.14
C HIS A 135 2.28 -0.49 7.22
N CYS A 136 2.06 0.18 8.36
CA CYS A 136 2.41 1.59 8.51
C CYS A 136 3.92 1.83 8.34
N PHE A 137 4.76 0.94 8.90
CA PHE A 137 6.20 0.97 8.66
C PHE A 137 6.51 0.75 7.18
N HIS A 138 5.90 -0.25 6.56
CA HIS A 138 6.09 -0.57 5.15
C HIS A 138 5.64 0.57 4.21
N GLU A 139 4.50 1.21 4.48
CA GLU A 139 4.02 2.39 3.77
C GLU A 139 5.00 3.56 3.92
N GLY A 140 5.57 3.77 5.12
CA GLY A 140 6.65 4.74 5.33
C GLY A 140 7.88 4.50 4.44
N LEU A 141 8.31 3.24 4.29
CA LEU A 141 9.40 2.89 3.37
C LEU A 141 9.06 3.22 1.91
N HIS A 142 7.84 2.95 1.49
CA HIS A 142 7.37 3.22 0.12
C HIS A 142 7.12 4.71 -0.14
N ILE A 143 6.71 5.49 0.87
CA ILE A 143 6.74 6.96 0.78
C ILE A 143 8.18 7.40 0.50
N GLY A 144 9.15 6.91 1.27
CA GLY A 144 10.58 7.20 1.04
C GLY A 144 11.02 6.88 -0.40
N LYS A 145 10.63 5.73 -0.96
CA LYS A 145 10.89 5.40 -2.37
C LYS A 145 10.28 6.43 -3.33
N ILE A 146 9.00 6.77 -3.14
CA ILE A 146 8.30 7.77 -3.96
C ILE A 146 8.99 9.13 -3.90
N LEU A 147 9.49 9.57 -2.74
CA LEU A 147 10.28 10.79 -2.64
C LEU A 147 11.51 10.72 -3.56
N THR A 148 12.26 9.62 -3.54
CA THR A 148 13.45 9.47 -4.40
C THR A 148 13.12 9.35 -5.89
N LEU A 149 11.95 8.81 -6.25
CA LEU A 149 11.46 8.78 -7.62
C LEU A 149 11.10 10.20 -8.09
N LYS A 150 10.42 10.97 -7.24
CA LYS A 150 10.08 12.38 -7.50
C LYS A 150 11.34 13.22 -7.69
N GLU A 151 12.33 13.07 -6.82
CA GLU A 151 13.62 13.75 -6.94
C GLU A 151 14.32 13.42 -8.26
N ALA A 152 14.33 12.14 -8.67
CA ALA A 152 14.91 11.71 -9.94
C ALA A 152 14.18 12.29 -11.18
N MET A 153 12.92 12.68 -11.03
CA MET A 153 12.12 13.37 -12.04
C MET A 153 12.20 14.91 -11.94
N GLY A 154 12.95 15.45 -10.97
CA GLY A 154 12.98 16.89 -10.71
C GLY A 154 11.68 17.46 -10.12
N LEU A 155 10.84 16.61 -9.53
CA LEU A 155 9.56 16.98 -8.95
C LEU A 155 9.71 17.41 -7.47
N PRO A 156 8.89 18.36 -7.00
CA PRO A 156 8.95 18.80 -5.60
C PRO A 156 8.49 17.68 -4.66
N VAL A 157 9.25 17.48 -3.58
CA VAL A 157 8.89 16.60 -2.46
C VAL A 157 8.26 17.44 -1.35
N LYS A 158 7.14 16.98 -0.77
CA LYS A 158 6.49 17.70 0.35
C LYS A 158 7.00 17.19 1.71
N GLY A 159 7.69 16.05 1.73
CA GLY A 159 8.35 15.49 2.91
C GLY A 159 7.37 14.91 3.94
N GLY A 160 7.86 14.66 5.16
CA GLY A 160 7.05 14.39 6.35
C GLY A 160 6.73 15.68 7.08
#